data_AF-A0A1I3R6I8-F1
#
_entry.id   AF-A0A1I3R6I8-F1
#
_cell.length_a   1.000
_cell.length_b   1.000
_cell.length_c   1.000
_cell.angle_alpha   90.00
_cell.angle_beta   90.00
_cell.angle_gamma   90.00
#
_symmetry.space_group_name_H-M   'P 1'
#
loop_
_entity.id
_entity.type
_entity.pdbx_description
1 polymer ?
#
loop_
_entity_poly.entity_id
_entity_poly.type
_entity_poly.pdbx_seq_one_letter_code
_entity_poly.pdbx_strand_id
1 'polypeptide(L)'
;MKTTVEWISVDERLPHDGAAVCAAVTGRYPPDEYDPEPGEGLEFWLVLPMYFRTVHPVEETGEIVENCFVDPDYVVRLPFGGESDETVTHWTALPCLPGTDVHQILGEGVRPALHAVRS
;
A
#
# COMPACT_ATOMS: atom_id res chain seq x y z
N MET A 1 -5.63 -23.62 -6.81
CA MET A 1 -6.28 -22.67 -7.73
C MET A 1 -5.44 -21.39 -7.73
N LYS A 2 -5.05 -20.85 -8.88
CA LYS A 2 -4.34 -19.56 -8.95
C LYS A 2 -5.35 -18.50 -9.37
N THR A 3 -5.49 -17.44 -8.58
CA THR A 3 -6.29 -16.27 -8.95
C THR A 3 -5.40 -15.34 -9.76
N THR A 4 -5.89 -14.92 -10.93
CA THR A 4 -5.23 -13.88 -11.72
C THR A 4 -5.58 -12.52 -11.13
N VAL A 5 -4.58 -11.68 -10.94
CA VAL A 5 -4.72 -10.34 -10.38
C VAL A 5 -4.25 -9.34 -11.44
N GLU A 6 -5.02 -8.28 -11.64
CA GLU A 6 -4.66 -7.17 -12.52
C GLU A 6 -3.76 -6.19 -11.76
N TRP A 7 -2.57 -5.94 -12.30
CA TRP A 7 -1.63 -4.96 -11.76
C TRP A 7 -1.62 -3.73 -12.65
N ILE A 8 -1.82 -2.56 -12.04
CA ILE A 8 -1.89 -1.26 -12.72
C ILE A 8 -0.61 -0.51 -12.39
N SER A 9 0.10 -0.01 -13.41
CA SER A 9 1.28 0.83 -13.20
C SER A 9 0.88 2.16 -12.56
N VAL A 10 1.70 2.67 -11.64
CA VAL A 10 1.49 4.00 -11.05
C VAL A 10 1.58 5.13 -12.08
N ASP A 11 2.33 4.92 -13.18
CA ASP A 11 2.42 5.87 -14.30
C ASP A 11 1.15 5.88 -15.17
N GLU A 12 0.44 4.75 -15.21
CA GLU A 12 -0.81 4.63 -15.97
C GLU A 12 -1.96 5.29 -15.21
N ARG A 13 -2.12 4.93 -13.93
CA ARG A 13 -3.23 5.39 -13.10
C ARG A 13 -2.95 5.19 -11.62
N LEU A 14 -3.30 6.19 -10.82
CA LEU A 14 -3.28 6.09 -9.36
C LEU A 14 -4.62 5.58 -8.80
N PRO A 15 -4.63 4.98 -7.59
CA PRO A 15 -5.87 4.67 -6.88
C PRO A 15 -6.67 5.93 -6.53
N HIS A 16 -7.93 5.75 -6.12
CA HIS A 16 -8.69 6.86 -5.52
C HIS A 16 -8.20 7.16 -4.09
N ASP A 17 -8.41 8.38 -3.61
CA ASP A 17 -8.07 8.76 -2.24
C ASP A 17 -8.74 7.83 -1.21
N GLY A 18 -7.95 7.36 -0.24
CA GLY A 18 -8.39 6.43 0.80
C GLY A 18 -8.48 4.96 0.38
N ALA A 19 -8.22 4.62 -0.88
CA ALA A 19 -8.27 3.23 -1.35
C ALA A 19 -7.28 2.34 -0.62
N ALA A 20 -7.75 1.21 -0.07
CA ALA A 20 -6.89 0.13 0.38
C ALA A 20 -6.48 -0.76 -0.81
N VAL A 21 -5.18 -0.97 -0.98
CA VAL A 21 -4.55 -1.65 -2.13
C VAL A 21 -3.48 -2.63 -1.68
N CYS A 22 -3.11 -3.56 -2.57
CA CYS A 22 -1.79 -4.17 -2.53
C CYS A 22 -0.88 -3.40 -3.49
N ALA A 23 0.28 -2.99 -3.01
CA ALA A 23 1.28 -2.24 -3.78
C ALA A 23 2.53 -3.10 -4.00
N ALA A 24 3.06 -3.09 -5.23
CA ALA A 24 4.34 -3.68 -5.56
C ALA A 24 5.45 -2.64 -5.35
N VAL A 25 6.24 -2.84 -4.30
CA VAL A 25 7.26 -1.91 -3.83
C VAL A 25 8.65 -2.40 -4.18
N THR A 26 9.49 -1.51 -4.67
CA THR A 26 10.91 -1.76 -4.92
C THR A 26 11.78 -0.83 -4.10
N GLY A 27 12.95 -1.32 -3.70
CA GLY A 27 13.91 -0.57 -2.91
C GLY A 27 15.15 -1.41 -2.63
N ARG A 28 15.95 -1.00 -1.66
CA ARG A 28 17.11 -1.75 -1.18
C ARG A 28 17.03 -1.89 0.33
N TYR A 29 17.37 -3.06 0.85
CA TYR A 29 17.49 -3.21 2.30
C TYR A 29 18.57 -2.26 2.83
N PRO A 30 18.27 -1.49 3.90
CA PRO A 30 19.25 -0.61 4.50
C PRO A 30 20.44 -1.43 5.02
N PRO A 31 21.63 -0.84 5.09
CA PRO A 31 22.75 -1.45 5.80
C PRO A 31 22.40 -1.57 7.29
N ASP A 32 22.67 -2.71 7.90
CA ASP A 32 22.58 -2.90 9.35
C ASP A 32 23.98 -2.66 9.95
N GLU A 33 24.15 -1.50 10.60
CA GLU A 33 25.44 -1.13 11.18
C GLU A 33 25.87 -2.01 12.37
N TYR A 34 24.95 -2.78 12.95
CA TYR A 34 25.17 -3.53 14.19
C TYR A 34 25.29 -5.04 13.97
N ASP A 35 24.60 -5.59 12.97
CA ASP A 35 24.71 -7.01 12.57
C ASP A 35 24.50 -7.15 11.05
N PRO A 36 25.58 -7.16 10.24
CA PRO A 36 25.46 -7.23 8.79
C PRO A 36 24.81 -8.55 8.37
N GLU A 37 23.50 -8.52 8.17
CA GLU A 37 22.76 -9.69 7.71
C GLU A 37 23.13 -10.02 6.25
N PRO A 38 23.05 -11.30 5.86
CA PRO A 38 23.13 -11.66 4.45
C PRO A 38 21.93 -11.07 3.69
N GLY A 39 22.09 -9.86 3.15
CA GLY A 39 21.03 -9.17 2.42
C GLY A 39 21.16 -7.66 2.29
N GLU A 40 22.13 -7.04 2.97
CA GLU A 40 22.38 -5.60 2.87
C GLU A 40 22.55 -5.12 1.43
N GLY A 41 21.86 -4.03 1.09
CA GLY A 41 21.92 -3.45 -0.25
C GLY A 41 21.29 -4.29 -1.36
N LEU A 42 20.73 -5.48 -1.06
CA LEU A 42 19.97 -6.26 -2.03
C LEU A 42 18.73 -5.47 -2.45
N GLU A 43 18.52 -5.43 -3.76
CA GLU A 43 17.28 -4.93 -4.32
C GLU A 43 16.15 -5.92 -4.01
N PHE A 44 15.03 -5.38 -3.57
CA PHE A 44 13.82 -6.16 -3.38
C PHE A 44 12.72 -5.68 -4.31
N TRP A 45 11.80 -6.59 -4.62
CA TRP A 45 10.51 -6.25 -5.22
C TRP A 45 9.44 -7.14 -4.60
N LEU A 46 8.58 -6.53 -3.79
CA LEU A 46 7.67 -7.24 -2.90
C LEU A 46 6.31 -6.57 -2.82
N VAL A 47 5.30 -7.32 -2.39
CA VAL A 47 3.91 -6.85 -2.30
C VAL A 47 3.57 -6.55 -0.85
N LEU A 48 3.09 -5.33 -0.60
CA LEU A 48 2.66 -4.88 0.72
C LEU A 48 1.22 -4.34 0.67
N PRO A 49 0.41 -4.58 1.72
CA PRO A 49 -0.86 -3.89 1.88
C PRO A 49 -0.62 -2.43 2.23
N MET A 50 -1.33 -1.52 1.56
CA MET A 50 -1.21 -0.08 1.76
C MET A 50 -2.56 0.62 1.59
N TYR A 51 -2.65 1.88 1.97
CA TYR A 51 -3.71 2.77 1.50
C TYR A 51 -3.11 3.95 0.74
N PHE A 52 -3.82 4.41 -0.30
CA PHE A 52 -3.41 5.55 -1.09
C PHE A 52 -4.01 6.85 -0.54
N ARG A 53 -3.24 7.93 -0.61
CA ARG A 53 -3.69 9.28 -0.29
C ARG A 53 -3.27 10.26 -1.36
N THR A 54 -4.21 11.08 -1.81
CA THR A 54 -3.88 12.21 -2.70
C THR A 54 -3.15 13.29 -1.93
N VAL A 55 -3.50 13.50 -0.66
CA VAL A 55 -2.86 14.46 0.25
C VAL A 55 -2.68 13.81 1.62
N HIS A 56 -1.43 13.73 2.08
CA HIS A 56 -1.06 13.17 3.37
C HIS A 56 -0.18 14.15 4.15
N PRO A 57 -0.64 14.63 5.33
CA PRO A 57 0.20 15.40 6.23
C PRO A 57 1.13 14.45 7.00
N VAL A 58 2.44 14.70 6.95
CA VAL A 58 3.43 14.03 7.79
C VAL A 58 3.33 14.64 9.19
N GLU A 59 2.95 13.85 10.18
CA GLU A 59 2.65 14.35 11.53
C GLU A 59 3.89 14.97 12.20
N GLU A 60 5.07 14.42 11.96
CA GLU A 60 6.32 14.84 12.59
C GLU A 60 6.86 16.15 12.04
N THR A 61 6.76 16.35 10.71
CA THR A 61 7.36 17.49 10.01
C THR A 61 6.35 18.56 9.61
N GLY A 62 5.06 18.20 9.57
CA GLY A 62 4.00 19.04 9.01
C GLY A 62 4.06 19.17 7.48
N GLU A 63 4.96 18.43 6.82
CA GLU A 63 5.06 18.39 5.37
C GLU A 63 3.80 17.78 4.75
N ILE A 64 3.40 18.30 3.59
CA ILE A 64 2.29 17.73 2.82
C ILE A 64 2.90 16.91 1.69
N VAL A 65 2.70 15.60 1.75
CA VAL A 65 3.08 14.67 0.69
C VAL A 65 1.87 14.40 -0.18
N GLU A 66 2.04 14.55 -1.49
CA GLU A 66 0.99 14.30 -2.47
C GLU A 66 1.13 12.92 -3.12
N ASN A 67 0.00 12.29 -3.43
CA ASN A 67 -0.09 11.03 -4.18
C ASN A 67 0.78 9.90 -3.62
N CYS A 68 0.69 9.66 -2.31
CA CYS A 68 1.53 8.68 -1.63
C CYS A 68 0.76 7.42 -1.22
N PHE A 69 1.53 6.36 -0.97
CA PHE A 69 1.05 5.11 -0.41
C PHE A 69 1.57 4.98 1.00
N VAL A 70 0.71 4.58 1.94
CA VAL A 70 1.06 4.47 3.35
C VAL A 70 0.75 3.04 3.81
N ASP A 71 1.73 2.40 4.42
CA ASP A 71 1.56 1.06 4.96
C ASP A 71 1.01 1.06 6.41
N PRO A 72 0.72 -0.11 7.00
CA PRO A 72 0.20 -0.18 8.37
C PRO A 72 1.18 0.33 9.46
N ASP A 73 2.47 0.39 9.15
CA ASP A 73 3.52 0.91 10.04
C ASP A 73 3.75 2.42 9.80
N TYR A 74 2.87 3.07 9.04
CA TYR A 74 2.88 4.49 8.69
C TYR A 74 4.07 4.93 7.81
N VAL A 75 4.74 3.98 7.15
CA VAL A 75 5.80 4.32 6.20
C VAL A 75 5.18 4.84 4.91
N VAL A 76 5.50 6.08 4.58
CA VAL A 76 5.05 6.78 3.36
C VAL A 76 5.99 6.45 2.20
N ARG A 77 5.42 6.02 1.08
CA ARG A 77 6.16 5.72 -0.15
C ARG A 77 5.55 6.45 -1.34
N LEU A 78 6.42 6.90 -2.23
CA LEU A 78 6.02 7.60 -3.44
C LEU A 78 5.89 6.63 -4.62
N PRO A 79 5.12 6.99 -5.66
CA PRO A 79 5.21 6.35 -6.96
C PRO A 79 6.66 6.27 -7.45
N PHE A 80 6.97 5.24 -8.22
CA PHE A 80 8.26 5.07 -8.87
C PHE A 80 8.66 6.32 -9.65
N GLY A 81 9.91 6.76 -9.48
CA GLY A 81 10.39 8.06 -9.98
C GLY A 81 10.26 9.23 -9.00
N GLY A 82 9.61 9.03 -7.84
CA GLY A 82 9.61 9.98 -6.72
C GLY A 82 10.87 9.91 -5.84
N GLU A 83 11.02 10.89 -4.96
CA GLU A 83 12.13 10.99 -4.00
C GLU A 83 11.88 10.16 -2.72
N SER A 84 11.79 8.83 -2.85
CA SER A 84 11.75 7.93 -1.69
C SER A 84 12.69 6.74 -1.86
N ASP A 85 13.30 6.27 -0.76
CA ASP A 85 14.23 5.13 -0.76
C ASP A 85 13.56 3.84 -1.24
N GLU A 86 12.26 3.71 -0.92
CA GLU A 86 11.38 2.66 -1.39
C GLU A 86 10.25 3.28 -2.21
N THR A 87 9.96 2.73 -3.38
CA THR A 87 8.98 3.30 -4.32
C THR A 87 7.95 2.28 -4.77
N VAL A 88 6.75 2.75 -5.07
CA VAL A 88 5.63 1.93 -5.56
C VAL A 88 5.64 1.90 -7.09
N THR A 89 5.76 0.71 -7.67
CA THR A 89 5.78 0.53 -9.13
C THR A 89 4.39 0.24 -9.70
N HIS A 90 3.61 -0.58 -9.00
CA HIS A 90 2.29 -1.03 -9.42
C HIS A 90 1.38 -1.17 -8.21
N TRP A 91 0.08 -1.19 -8.46
CA TRP A 91 -0.91 -1.51 -7.45
C TRP A 91 -2.02 -2.40 -8.02
N THR A 92 -2.72 -3.06 -7.12
CA THR A 92 -3.95 -3.79 -7.39
C THR A 92 -4.95 -3.53 -6.28
N ALA A 93 -6.24 -3.57 -6.61
CA ALA A 93 -7.28 -3.62 -5.59
C ALA A 93 -7.07 -4.84 -4.68
N LEU A 94 -7.40 -4.69 -3.39
CA LEU A 94 -7.46 -5.81 -2.45
C LEU A 94 -8.53 -6.83 -2.88
N PRO A 95 -8.51 -8.06 -2.36
CA PRO A 95 -9.68 -8.93 -2.45
C PRO A 95 -10.94 -8.25 -1.90
N CYS A 96 -12.11 -8.57 -2.44
CA CYS A 96 -13.37 -8.13 -1.83
C CYS A 96 -13.50 -8.71 -0.41
N LEU A 97 -14.19 -7.98 0.47
CA LEU A 97 -14.53 -8.50 1.79
C LEU A 97 -15.39 -9.77 1.64
N PRO A 98 -15.30 -10.73 2.59
CA PRO A 98 -16.09 -11.95 2.52
C PRO A 98 -17.57 -11.65 2.32
N GLY A 99 -18.21 -12.28 1.33
CA GLY A 99 -19.65 -12.11 1.07
C GLY A 99 -20.06 -10.74 0.50
N THR A 100 -19.11 -9.90 0.06
CA THR A 100 -19.40 -8.61 -0.57
C THR A 100 -18.72 -8.48 -1.93
N ASP A 101 -19.10 -7.44 -2.67
CA ASP A 101 -18.48 -6.99 -3.93
C ASP A 101 -17.58 -5.76 -3.72
N VAL A 102 -17.28 -5.39 -2.47
CA VAL A 102 -16.48 -4.21 -2.12
C VAL A 102 -15.21 -4.59 -1.38
N HIS A 103 -14.15 -3.82 -1.61
CA HIS A 103 -12.82 -4.03 -1.01
C HIS A 103 -12.70 -3.44 0.41
N GLN A 104 -13.58 -2.50 0.76
CA GLN A 104 -13.47 -1.72 1.99
C GLN A 104 -14.86 -1.25 2.44
N ILE A 105 -15.09 -1.31 3.75
CA ILE A 105 -16.27 -0.73 4.42
C ILE A 105 -15.75 0.02 5.64
N LEU A 106 -16.18 1.27 5.80
CA LEU A 106 -15.74 2.15 6.89
C LEU A 106 -16.93 2.66 7.71
N GLY A 107 -16.67 3.01 8.97
CA GLY A 107 -17.64 3.65 9.86
C GLY A 107 -18.90 2.81 10.11
N GLU A 108 -20.06 3.47 10.07
CA GLU A 108 -21.36 2.86 10.42
C GLU A 108 -21.76 1.65 9.55
N GLY A 109 -21.15 1.50 8.36
CA GLY A 109 -21.40 0.36 7.47
C GLY A 109 -20.80 -0.96 7.95
N VAL A 110 -19.83 -0.92 8.89
CA VAL A 110 -19.06 -2.11 9.29
C VAL A 110 -19.92 -3.13 10.02
N ARG A 111 -20.70 -2.70 11.02
CA ARG A 111 -21.49 -3.62 11.86
C ARG A 111 -22.55 -4.39 11.05
N PRO A 112 -23.37 -3.75 10.19
CA PRO A 112 -24.31 -4.47 9.33
C PRO A 112 -23.63 -5.50 8.41
N ALA A 113 -22.50 -5.13 7.79
CA ALA A 113 -21.77 -6.03 6.90
C ALA A 113 -21.25 -7.28 7.64
N LEU A 114 -20.67 -7.10 8.82
CA LEU A 114 -20.20 -8.23 9.65
C LEU A 114 -21.34 -9.15 10.10
N HIS A 115 -22.54 -8.61 10.34
CA HIS A 115 -23.70 -9.43 10.66
C HIS A 115 -24.12 -10.30 9.47
N ALA A 116 -24.19 -9.73 8.26
CA ALA A 116 -24.64 -10.42 7.05
C ALA A 116 -23.75 -11.60 6.63
N VAL A 117 -22.46 -11.57 6.97
CA VAL A 117 -21.49 -12.62 6.56
C VAL A 117 -21.34 -13.73 7.61
N ARG A 118 -21.90 -13.55 8.81
CA ARG A 118 -21.85 -14.52 9.92
C ARG A 118 -23.17 -15.27 10.10
N SER A 119 -24.26 -14.77 9.51
CA SER A 119 -25.58 -15.41 9.47
C SER A 119 -25.66 -16.47 8.39
#